data_AF-A0A0M4EV52-F1
#
_entry.id   AF-A0A0M4EV52-F1
#
_cell.length_a   1.000
_cell.length_b   1.000
_cell.length_c   1.000
_cell.angle_alpha   90.00
_cell.angle_beta   90.00
_cell.angle_gamma   90.00
#
_symmetry.space_group_name_H-M   'P 1'
#
loop_
_entity.id
_entity.type
_entity.pdbx_description
1 polymer ?
#
loop_
_entity_poly.entity_id
_entity_poly.type
_entity_poly.pdbx_seq_one_letter_code
_entity_poly.pdbx_strand_id
1 'polypeptide(L)'
;MHSTACGVGASATNLASLQTSSSSATADAHKMVHHSNEDAMNKIPLKSHSGLDDEERNGGELMQDTNAAEEARREQMRANVLVWMKKLTIGLICFIGIALISYVIISLCFSATYFSFFFVVSDILQRNGSAVDATIAMMLCNGLTTPQSMGIGGGLLMNIYERATQQGHQIDAHPNAPYVDAMEYEANPNATLAGPMSIAVPGEVRGYQLAHMKFGKLPWRELVTPSLEICQTGYEVSRHLARSLKRLWHKIKHQPQFHSSFAPAETGEPLEAGSLAKPSPALCDSYRLLAENGAMDFYNGTLAKLIIEDLNELGSKMSEDDLDAYQAEVRLSITMPLGSDTVYAVPPVSSGSVVSYVLSVLKGYNFTREDFGSDEQLALTIHRISEALKLGFARRGELGDQRFVDVRELVSQLNNPEYGNQQRLLINDSHVLDGPEAYGAHFSAEDDRFGTSGLTVLAPNGDAVAVSSSINFYFGSLLVGPRTGIVFNNALNDFSRKSRNDELPPSPSNFLEPYKRPMSSQSPMLITDAEGNVRLAIAASGSGKIIPAVVEVIARVLWFGEDIKTAVDAPRFYHQLKPDTLDYEPKMWNERVKQLLEQRGHTLKEIPKMEPTTTVCAIVRNSTAIYANSDYRKQGFVAGY
;
A
#
# COMPACT_ATOMS: atom_id res chain seq x y z
N MET A 1 0.40 -2.59 -16.28
CA MET A 1 -0.61 -2.52 -15.20
C MET A 1 0.15 -2.41 -13.87
N HIS A 2 0.62 -1.24 -13.44
CA HIS A 2 1.55 -1.15 -12.29
C HIS A 2 1.23 0.05 -11.37
N SER A 3 1.60 -0.09 -10.09
CA SER A 3 0.81 0.17 -8.86
C SER A 3 1.50 1.15 -7.89
N THR A 4 0.73 1.84 -7.05
CA THR A 4 1.22 2.55 -5.84
C THR A 4 0.68 1.84 -4.59
N ALA A 5 1.54 1.61 -3.61
CA ALA A 5 1.32 0.66 -2.54
C ALA A 5 0.24 1.08 -1.53
N CYS A 6 -0.92 0.48 -1.70
CA CYS A 6 -1.70 -0.08 -0.61
C CYS A 6 -1.56 -1.61 -0.79
N GLY A 7 -1.01 -2.32 0.19
CA GLY A 7 -0.73 -3.75 0.06
C GLY A 7 -1.68 -4.58 0.93
N VAL A 8 -2.08 -5.76 0.46
CA VAL A 8 -2.79 -6.73 1.27
C VAL A 8 -2.24 -8.14 1.02
N GLY A 9 -1.91 -8.87 2.08
CA GLY A 9 -1.46 -10.27 2.01
C GLY A 9 -2.34 -11.22 2.80
N ALA A 10 -2.93 -12.21 2.13
CA ALA A 10 -3.78 -13.23 2.77
C ALA A 10 -3.39 -14.64 2.31
N SER A 11 -3.11 -15.56 3.23
CA SER A 11 -2.86 -16.98 2.88
C SER A 11 -4.13 -17.83 2.98
N ALA A 12 -4.33 -18.75 2.04
CA ALA A 12 -5.47 -19.67 2.01
C ALA A 12 -5.02 -21.13 2.08
N THR A 13 -5.55 -21.91 3.03
CA THR A 13 -5.41 -23.38 3.01
C THR A 13 -6.77 -24.06 3.08
N ASN A 14 -7.04 -24.95 2.12
CA ASN A 14 -8.05 -26.00 2.21
C ASN A 14 -7.35 -27.36 2.22
N LEU A 15 -7.73 -28.20 3.20
CA LEU A 15 -7.30 -29.59 3.38
C LEU A 15 -8.21 -30.55 2.58
N ALA A 16 -7.63 -31.44 1.77
CA ALA A 16 -8.12 -32.81 1.55
C ALA A 16 -7.05 -33.70 0.87
N SER A 17 -6.93 -34.92 1.40
CA SER A 17 -5.98 -36.01 1.14
C SER A 17 -6.19 -36.80 -0.16
N LEU A 18 -5.12 -37.38 -0.74
CA LEU A 18 -4.94 -38.83 -1.02
C LEU A 18 -3.63 -39.17 -1.79
N GLN A 19 -2.87 -40.11 -1.23
CA GLN A 19 -2.03 -41.21 -1.79
C GLN A 19 -1.77 -41.27 -3.33
N THR A 20 -0.63 -41.71 -3.90
CA THR A 20 0.39 -42.72 -3.51
C THR A 20 1.58 -42.72 -4.50
N SER A 21 2.74 -43.18 -3.98
CA SER A 21 3.77 -44.07 -4.56
C SER A 21 4.79 -43.61 -5.63
N SER A 22 6.08 -43.75 -5.22
CA SER A 22 7.25 -44.39 -5.89
C SER A 22 7.77 -43.78 -7.21
N SER A 23 9.07 -43.68 -7.54
CA SER A 23 10.31 -44.27 -7.03
C SER A 23 11.53 -43.64 -7.72
N SER A 24 12.60 -43.46 -6.95
CA SER A 24 14.04 -43.69 -7.23
C SER A 24 14.74 -43.29 -8.55
N ALA A 25 15.87 -42.59 -8.35
CA ALA A 25 17.22 -42.84 -8.91
C ALA A 25 17.46 -42.46 -10.40
N THR A 26 18.61 -41.96 -10.87
CA THR A 26 20.01 -41.74 -10.42
C THR A 26 20.65 -40.90 -11.54
N ALA A 27 21.35 -39.81 -11.25
CA ALA A 27 22.82 -39.68 -11.19
C ALA A 27 23.60 -39.88 -12.51
N ASP A 28 24.59 -38.98 -12.67
CA ASP A 28 25.78 -38.99 -13.52
C ASP A 28 25.67 -38.57 -14.99
N ALA A 29 26.67 -37.94 -15.62
CA ALA A 29 27.78 -37.02 -15.27
C ALA A 29 28.68 -37.00 -16.52
N HIS A 30 29.43 -35.90 -16.71
CA HIS A 30 30.65 -35.79 -17.54
C HIS A 30 30.49 -35.78 -19.06
N LYS A 31 31.31 -35.08 -19.85
CA LYS A 31 32.28 -33.98 -19.70
C LYS A 31 32.71 -33.64 -21.14
N MET A 32 32.85 -32.34 -21.42
CA MET A 32 33.94 -31.69 -22.17
C MET A 32 34.50 -32.33 -23.47
N VAL A 33 34.64 -31.55 -24.54
CA VAL A 33 35.88 -30.80 -24.93
C VAL A 33 35.72 -30.22 -26.35
N HIS A 34 36.15 -28.96 -26.46
CA HIS A 34 36.58 -28.14 -27.60
C HIS A 34 36.99 -28.79 -28.94
N HIS A 35 36.70 -28.09 -30.05
CA HIS A 35 37.69 -27.39 -30.92
C HIS A 35 36.96 -26.74 -32.12
N SER A 36 36.92 -25.40 -32.20
CA SER A 36 37.80 -24.47 -32.96
C SER A 36 37.57 -24.45 -34.48
N ASN A 37 37.20 -23.25 -34.95
CA ASN A 37 37.14 -22.76 -36.32
C ASN A 37 38.51 -22.76 -37.01
N GLU A 38 38.53 -23.00 -38.33
CA GLU A 38 39.00 -22.03 -39.35
C GLU A 38 38.75 -22.54 -40.80
N ASP A 39 38.24 -21.61 -41.62
CA ASP A 39 38.40 -21.37 -43.07
C ASP A 39 38.24 -22.46 -44.15
N ALA A 40 37.37 -22.18 -45.14
CA ALA A 40 37.78 -21.70 -46.48
C ALA A 40 36.69 -21.79 -47.59
N MET A 41 36.71 -20.77 -48.46
CA MET A 41 36.50 -20.77 -49.93
C MET A 41 35.11 -20.62 -50.60
N ASN A 42 34.99 -19.46 -51.26
CA ASN A 42 34.15 -19.11 -52.42
C ASN A 42 34.35 -20.02 -53.66
N LYS A 43 33.28 -20.19 -54.49
CA LYS A 43 33.28 -19.93 -55.95
C LYS A 43 31.90 -20.19 -56.61
N ILE A 44 31.52 -19.28 -57.52
CA ILE A 44 30.35 -19.30 -58.44
C ILE A 44 30.80 -19.78 -59.83
N PRO A 45 29.91 -20.35 -60.67
CA PRO A 45 29.81 -19.81 -62.05
C PRO A 45 28.38 -19.78 -62.66
N LEU A 46 28.19 -18.80 -63.55
CA LEU A 46 27.07 -18.57 -64.49
C LEU A 46 27.31 -19.26 -65.84
N LYS A 47 26.24 -19.64 -66.57
CA LYS A 47 26.10 -19.49 -68.05
C LYS A 47 24.72 -19.85 -68.58
N SER A 48 24.30 -19.18 -69.66
CA SER A 48 23.00 -19.24 -70.36
C SER A 48 23.17 -19.38 -71.89
N HIS A 49 22.12 -19.91 -72.55
CA HIS A 49 21.77 -19.93 -74.00
C HIS A 49 22.64 -20.80 -74.94
N SER A 50 22.12 -21.50 -75.97
CA SER A 50 21.06 -21.17 -76.96
C SER A 50 20.59 -22.40 -77.79
N GLY A 51 19.38 -22.32 -78.39
CA GLY A 51 19.07 -22.82 -79.76
C GLY A 51 18.33 -24.16 -79.91
N LEU A 52 17.12 -24.13 -80.50
CA LEU A 52 16.43 -25.28 -81.11
C LEU A 52 15.69 -24.81 -82.37
N ASP A 53 15.96 -25.50 -83.49
CA ASP A 53 15.23 -25.44 -84.75
C ASP A 53 14.32 -26.68 -84.89
N ASP A 54 13.18 -26.44 -85.53
CA ASP A 54 12.20 -27.29 -86.26
C ASP A 54 12.35 -28.82 -86.28
N GLU A 55 11.23 -29.54 -86.09
CA GLU A 55 10.63 -30.33 -87.18
C GLU A 55 9.23 -30.88 -86.85
N GLU A 56 8.49 -31.12 -87.92
CA GLU A 56 7.04 -31.23 -88.04
C GLU A 56 6.58 -32.72 -88.07
N ARG A 57 5.33 -32.94 -87.61
CA ARG A 57 4.31 -33.84 -88.17
C ARG A 57 4.33 -35.38 -87.98
N ASN A 58 3.19 -35.80 -87.40
CA ASN A 58 2.37 -37.01 -87.68
C ASN A 58 2.98 -38.39 -87.41
N GLY A 59 2.26 -39.36 -86.83
CA GLY A 59 0.85 -39.40 -86.49
C GLY A 59 0.43 -40.86 -86.30
N GLY A 60 -0.31 -41.11 -85.23
CA GLY A 60 -1.40 -42.08 -85.19
C GLY A 60 -1.09 -43.55 -85.48
N GLU A 61 -0.45 -44.26 -84.56
CA GLU A 61 -0.69 -45.70 -84.36
C GLU A 61 -0.25 -46.22 -82.97
N LEU A 62 -0.35 -45.36 -81.94
CA LEU A 62 0.02 -45.69 -80.55
C LEU A 62 -0.95 -45.05 -79.53
N MET A 63 -2.25 -45.02 -79.83
CA MET A 63 -3.24 -44.23 -79.06
C MET A 63 -4.24 -45.06 -78.20
N GLN A 64 -4.03 -46.36 -78.03
CA GLN A 64 -4.87 -47.17 -77.13
C GLN A 64 -4.13 -47.76 -75.91
N ASP A 65 -2.80 -47.74 -75.88
CA ASP A 65 -2.00 -48.20 -74.72
C ASP A 65 -1.53 -47.02 -73.83
N THR A 66 -1.72 -45.78 -74.28
CA THR A 66 -1.29 -44.56 -73.57
C THR A 66 -2.29 -44.09 -72.52
N ASN A 67 -3.59 -44.27 -72.74
CA ASN A 67 -4.63 -43.77 -71.84
C ASN A 67 -4.63 -44.50 -70.49
N ALA A 68 -4.47 -45.84 -70.50
CA ALA A 68 -4.39 -46.63 -69.27
C ALA A 68 -3.09 -46.35 -68.48
N ALA A 69 -1.97 -46.15 -69.18
CA ALA A 69 -0.69 -45.77 -68.58
C ALA A 69 -0.70 -44.34 -68.01
N GLU A 70 -1.41 -43.40 -68.66
CA GLU A 70 -1.60 -42.04 -68.15
C GLU A 70 -2.49 -42.01 -66.91
N GLU A 71 -3.53 -42.84 -66.86
CA GLU A 71 -4.45 -42.91 -65.71
C GLU A 71 -3.74 -43.47 -64.47
N ALA A 72 -2.94 -44.54 -64.62
CA ALA A 72 -2.09 -45.08 -63.56
C ALA A 72 -1.03 -44.07 -63.08
N ARG A 73 -0.42 -43.29 -63.99
CA ARG A 73 0.50 -42.20 -63.62
C ARG A 73 -0.19 -41.08 -62.84
N ARG A 74 -1.44 -40.75 -63.17
CA ARG A 74 -2.24 -39.74 -62.43
C ARG A 74 -2.58 -40.22 -61.03
N GLU A 75 -2.90 -41.51 -60.84
CA GLU A 75 -3.14 -42.08 -59.51
C GLU A 75 -1.87 -42.13 -58.66
N GLN A 76 -0.74 -42.56 -59.23
CA GLN A 76 0.56 -42.55 -58.55
C GLN A 76 0.96 -41.12 -58.13
N MET A 77 0.69 -40.13 -59.00
CA MET A 77 0.96 -38.72 -58.70
C MET A 77 0.07 -38.20 -57.58
N ARG A 78 -1.23 -38.56 -57.56
CA ARG A 78 -2.15 -38.22 -56.46
C ARG A 78 -1.69 -38.83 -55.12
N ALA A 79 -1.25 -40.08 -55.12
CA ALA A 79 -0.73 -40.74 -53.93
C ALA A 79 0.55 -40.05 -53.41
N ASN A 80 1.48 -39.70 -54.30
CA ASN A 80 2.70 -38.97 -53.96
C ASN A 80 2.42 -37.56 -53.41
N VAL A 81 1.45 -36.85 -54.00
CA VAL A 81 0.99 -35.54 -53.49
C VAL A 81 0.38 -35.68 -52.10
N LEU A 82 -0.42 -36.71 -51.84
CA LEU A 82 -0.99 -36.98 -50.51
C LEU A 82 0.08 -37.29 -49.46
N VAL A 83 1.10 -38.07 -49.79
CA VAL A 83 2.24 -38.35 -48.90
C VAL A 83 3.04 -37.08 -48.64
N TRP A 84 3.26 -36.25 -49.66
CA TRP A 84 3.95 -34.97 -49.53
C TRP A 84 3.16 -33.99 -48.66
N MET A 85 1.84 -33.87 -48.85
CA MET A 85 0.96 -33.05 -48.02
C MET A 85 0.97 -33.53 -46.56
N LYS A 86 0.93 -34.84 -46.30
CA LYS A 86 1.05 -35.37 -44.92
C LYS A 86 2.37 -35.00 -44.26
N LYS A 87 3.50 -35.14 -44.98
CA LYS A 87 4.82 -34.74 -44.46
C LYS A 87 4.89 -33.23 -44.18
N LEU A 88 4.32 -32.41 -45.06
CA LEU A 88 4.28 -30.96 -44.90
C LEU A 88 3.40 -30.55 -43.69
N THR A 89 2.26 -31.24 -43.50
CA THR A 89 1.37 -31.04 -42.35
C THR A 89 2.05 -31.41 -41.04
N ILE A 90 2.75 -32.55 -40.98
CA ILE A 90 3.51 -32.97 -39.79
C ILE A 90 4.64 -31.98 -39.49
N GLY A 91 5.36 -31.54 -40.52
CA GLY A 91 6.41 -30.52 -40.37
C GLY A 91 5.87 -29.21 -39.81
N LEU A 92 4.70 -28.76 -40.28
CA LEU A 92 4.04 -27.55 -39.78
C LEU A 92 3.61 -27.69 -38.31
N ILE A 93 3.03 -28.85 -37.94
CA ILE A 93 2.62 -29.14 -36.55
C ILE A 93 3.85 -29.15 -35.62
N CYS A 94 4.94 -29.80 -36.02
CA CYS A 94 6.17 -29.80 -35.24
C CYS A 94 6.76 -28.39 -35.09
N PHE A 95 6.75 -27.57 -36.14
CA PHE A 95 7.27 -26.21 -36.09
C PHE A 95 6.43 -25.31 -35.16
N ILE A 96 5.09 -25.43 -35.21
CA ILE A 96 4.19 -24.73 -34.31
C ILE A 96 4.40 -25.19 -32.86
N GLY A 97 4.57 -26.49 -32.63
CA GLY A 97 4.84 -27.05 -31.29
C GLY A 97 6.16 -26.53 -30.69
N ILE A 98 7.24 -26.49 -31.49
CA ILE A 98 8.54 -25.95 -31.05
C ILE A 98 8.44 -24.44 -30.78
N ALA A 99 7.72 -23.69 -31.63
CA ALA A 99 7.51 -22.26 -31.42
C ALA A 99 6.70 -21.97 -30.14
N LEU A 100 5.67 -22.76 -29.85
CA LEU A 100 4.86 -22.66 -28.63
C LEU A 100 5.67 -23.00 -27.38
N ILE A 101 6.46 -24.07 -27.40
CA ILE A 101 7.34 -24.45 -26.28
C ILE A 101 8.39 -23.36 -26.05
N SER A 102 8.99 -22.84 -27.12
CA SER A 102 9.96 -21.74 -27.02
C SER A 102 9.31 -20.47 -26.47
N TYR A 103 8.08 -20.14 -26.89
CA TYR A 103 7.32 -19.01 -26.36
C TYR A 103 6.95 -19.16 -24.88
N VAL A 104 6.61 -20.38 -24.45
CA VAL A 104 6.32 -20.69 -23.04
C VAL A 104 7.60 -20.61 -22.19
N ILE A 105 8.72 -21.16 -22.67
CA ILE A 105 10.02 -21.07 -21.97
C ILE A 105 10.50 -19.61 -21.92
N ILE A 106 10.39 -18.86 -23.01
CA ILE A 106 10.74 -17.43 -23.04
C ILE A 106 9.80 -16.63 -22.13
N SER A 107 8.49 -16.91 -22.11
CA SER A 107 7.55 -16.25 -21.19
C SER A 107 7.82 -16.59 -19.73
N LEU A 108 8.17 -17.85 -19.42
CA LEU A 108 8.54 -18.27 -18.07
C LEU A 108 9.89 -17.66 -17.64
N CYS A 109 10.87 -17.58 -18.54
CA CYS A 109 12.12 -16.86 -18.29
C CYS A 109 11.89 -15.36 -18.10
N PHE A 110 11.08 -14.71 -18.95
CA PHE A 110 10.71 -13.30 -18.80
C PHE A 110 9.98 -13.06 -17.48
N SER A 111 9.07 -13.96 -17.08
CA SER A 111 8.39 -13.90 -15.79
C SER A 111 9.31 -14.14 -14.59
N ALA A 112 10.39 -14.93 -14.75
CA ALA A 112 11.38 -15.17 -13.71
C ALA A 112 12.39 -14.03 -13.55
N THR A 113 12.63 -13.23 -14.60
CA THR A 113 13.50 -12.03 -14.54
C THR A 113 12.84 -10.79 -13.95
N TYR A 114 11.52 -10.76 -13.80
CA TYR A 114 10.83 -9.71 -13.05
C TYR A 114 10.49 -10.26 -11.67
N PHE A 115 11.37 -10.03 -10.69
CA PHE A 115 10.97 -10.10 -9.30
C PHE A 115 9.84 -9.10 -9.10
N SER A 116 8.60 -9.59 -9.15
CA SER A 116 7.44 -8.77 -8.94
C SER A 116 7.35 -8.56 -7.44
N PHE A 117 7.74 -7.36 -6.99
CA PHE A 117 7.63 -6.93 -5.60
C PHE A 117 6.26 -7.26 -4.96
N PHE A 118 5.21 -7.37 -5.78
CA PHE A 118 3.88 -7.86 -5.41
C PHE A 118 3.84 -9.18 -4.61
N PHE A 119 4.85 -10.04 -4.74
CA PHE A 119 4.88 -11.33 -4.06
C PHE A 119 5.74 -11.35 -2.78
N VAL A 120 6.32 -10.23 -2.35
CA VAL A 120 7.19 -10.20 -1.15
C VAL A 120 6.49 -10.75 0.09
N VAL A 121 5.23 -10.34 0.32
CA VAL A 121 4.47 -10.85 1.48
C VAL A 121 4.29 -12.37 1.40
N SER A 122 3.86 -12.87 0.24
CA SER A 122 3.66 -14.31 0.03
C SER A 122 4.97 -15.10 0.14
N ASP A 123 6.07 -14.61 -0.44
CA ASP A 123 7.39 -15.26 -0.37
C ASP A 123 7.87 -15.40 1.08
N ILE A 124 7.82 -14.31 1.85
CA ILE A 124 8.25 -14.30 3.25
C ILE A 124 7.41 -15.28 4.08
N LEU A 125 6.09 -15.29 3.90
CA LEU A 125 5.22 -16.21 4.62
C LEU A 125 5.41 -17.68 4.18
N GLN A 126 5.65 -17.95 2.88
CA GLN A 126 5.98 -19.29 2.37
C GLN A 126 7.31 -19.82 2.93
N ARG A 127 8.26 -18.92 3.20
CA ARG A 127 9.54 -19.22 3.86
C ARG A 127 9.40 -19.32 5.38
N ASN A 128 8.19 -19.49 5.90
CA ASN A 128 7.87 -19.64 7.32
C ASN A 128 8.20 -18.37 8.16
N GLY A 129 8.21 -17.21 7.52
CA GLY A 129 8.21 -15.92 8.20
C GLY A 129 6.90 -15.66 8.94
N SER A 130 6.96 -14.80 9.94
CA SER A 130 5.78 -14.30 10.66
C SER A 130 5.00 -13.27 9.83
N ALA A 131 3.77 -12.95 10.27
CA ALA A 131 3.01 -11.81 9.74
C ALA A 131 3.82 -10.50 9.85
N VAL A 132 4.63 -10.36 10.91
CA VAL A 132 5.47 -9.19 11.16
C VAL A 132 6.67 -9.15 10.21
N ASP A 133 7.35 -10.28 9.96
CA ASP A 133 8.44 -10.36 8.97
C ASP A 133 7.95 -9.93 7.59
N ALA A 134 6.81 -10.48 7.15
CA ALA A 134 6.22 -10.18 5.86
C ALA A 134 5.79 -8.71 5.74
N THR A 135 5.28 -8.16 6.84
CA THR A 135 4.94 -6.73 6.94
C THR A 135 6.19 -5.86 6.79
N ILE A 136 7.26 -6.14 7.55
CA ILE A 136 8.49 -5.34 7.52
C ILE A 136 9.12 -5.37 6.12
N ALA A 137 9.26 -6.55 5.51
CA ALA A 137 9.84 -6.68 4.17
C ALA A 137 9.06 -5.89 3.12
N MET A 138 7.72 -5.97 3.18
CA MET A 138 6.85 -5.22 2.28
C MET A 138 6.93 -3.71 2.51
N MET A 139 6.99 -3.27 3.77
CA MET A 139 7.03 -1.83 4.09
C MET A 139 8.36 -1.18 3.72
N LEU A 140 9.48 -1.88 3.87
CA LEU A 140 10.80 -1.43 3.40
C LEU A 140 10.78 -1.17 1.88
N CYS A 141 10.23 -2.10 1.11
CA CYS A 141 10.09 -1.91 -0.33
C CYS A 141 9.07 -0.82 -0.71
N ASN A 142 7.99 -0.66 0.06
CA ASN A 142 7.04 0.46 -0.13
C ASN A 142 7.72 1.81 0.11
N GLY A 143 8.68 1.88 1.04
CA GLY A 143 9.51 3.07 1.25
C GLY A 143 10.32 3.48 0.02
N LEU A 144 10.73 2.52 -0.81
CA LEU A 144 11.42 2.79 -2.08
C LEU A 144 10.47 3.14 -3.22
N THR A 145 9.32 2.46 -3.30
CA THR A 145 8.40 2.56 -4.45
C THR A 145 7.33 3.63 -4.29
N THR A 146 7.08 4.07 -3.05
CA THR A 146 6.14 5.16 -2.71
C THR A 146 6.77 6.27 -1.86
N PRO A 147 7.93 6.82 -2.27
CA PRO A 147 8.69 7.77 -1.45
C PRO A 147 7.98 9.12 -1.28
N GLN A 148 6.92 9.37 -2.07
CA GLN A 148 6.05 10.50 -1.84
C GLN A 148 5.15 10.32 -0.61
N SER A 149 4.98 9.12 -0.04
CA SER A 149 3.98 8.86 1.01
C SER A 149 4.55 8.26 2.29
N MET A 150 5.61 7.48 2.21
CA MET A 150 6.22 6.82 3.36
C MET A 150 7.69 6.47 3.11
N GLY A 151 8.40 6.04 4.15
CA GLY A 151 9.76 5.50 4.04
C GLY A 151 10.57 5.70 5.32
N ILE A 152 11.81 5.21 5.32
CA ILE A 152 12.68 5.16 6.51
C ILE A 152 12.98 6.53 7.16
N GLY A 153 12.70 7.66 6.48
CA GLY A 153 12.73 9.01 7.05
C GLY A 153 11.45 9.46 7.75
N GLY A 154 10.46 8.57 7.90
CA GLY A 154 9.16 8.81 8.55
C GLY A 154 8.95 7.98 9.81
N GLY A 155 7.70 7.58 10.05
CA GLY A 155 7.33 6.73 11.18
C GLY A 155 6.05 5.95 10.93
N LEU A 156 5.76 5.02 11.84
CA LEU A 156 4.64 4.09 11.68
C LEU A 156 3.89 3.82 12.98
N LEU A 157 2.66 3.34 12.80
CA LEU A 157 1.86 2.72 13.84
C LEU A 157 1.44 1.32 13.34
N MET A 158 1.84 0.28 14.07
CA MET A 158 1.57 -1.11 13.70
C MET A 158 0.74 -1.77 14.79
N ASN A 159 -0.40 -2.34 14.41
CA ASN A 159 -1.28 -3.14 15.26
C ASN A 159 -1.10 -4.61 14.88
N ILE A 160 -0.84 -5.46 15.86
CA ILE A 160 -0.46 -6.87 15.70
C ILE A 160 -1.40 -7.68 16.57
N TYR A 161 -2.04 -8.71 16.01
CA TYR A 161 -2.85 -9.66 16.77
C TYR A 161 -2.16 -11.01 16.77
N GLU A 162 -1.89 -11.53 17.96
CA GLU A 162 -1.39 -12.89 18.16
C GLU A 162 -2.55 -13.83 18.45
N ARG A 163 -2.82 -14.74 17.51
CA ARG A 163 -3.96 -15.67 17.61
C ARG A 163 -3.81 -16.65 18.76
N ALA A 164 -2.59 -17.08 19.06
CA ALA A 164 -2.31 -18.08 20.08
C ALA A 164 -2.64 -17.58 21.50
N THR A 165 -2.41 -16.29 21.77
CA THR A 165 -2.66 -15.66 23.06
C THR A 165 -3.95 -14.83 23.08
N GLN A 166 -4.55 -14.59 21.91
CA GLN A 166 -5.68 -13.67 21.70
C GLN A 166 -5.38 -12.26 22.24
N GLN A 167 -4.14 -11.81 22.06
CA GLN A 167 -3.69 -10.48 22.48
C GLN A 167 -3.40 -9.58 21.28
N GLY A 168 -3.78 -8.31 21.42
CA GLY A 168 -3.38 -7.24 20.52
C GLY A 168 -2.17 -6.50 21.08
N HIS A 169 -1.16 -6.32 20.25
CA HIS A 169 0.03 -5.54 20.51
C HIS A 169 0.12 -4.38 19.53
N GLN A 170 0.72 -3.30 19.97
CA GLN A 170 1.00 -2.13 19.17
C GLN A 170 2.49 -1.84 19.20
N ILE A 171 3.07 -1.52 18.03
CA ILE A 171 4.33 -0.80 17.92
C ILE A 171 4.04 0.68 17.65
N ASP A 172 4.41 1.54 18.57
CA ASP A 172 4.48 3.00 18.37
C ASP A 172 5.88 3.37 17.91
N ALA A 173 5.99 3.72 16.63
CA ALA A 173 7.20 4.26 16.04
C ALA A 173 6.88 5.55 15.28
N HIS A 174 5.94 6.33 15.81
CA HIS A 174 5.61 7.64 15.27
C HIS A 174 6.79 8.60 15.53
N PRO A 175 7.11 9.52 14.58
CA PRO A 175 8.20 10.47 14.78
C PRO A 175 7.96 11.33 16.03
N ASN A 176 9.02 11.69 16.74
CA ASN A 176 8.92 12.62 17.86
C ASN A 176 9.73 13.89 17.59
N ALA A 177 9.41 14.94 18.33
CA ALA A 177 10.16 16.18 18.25
C ALA A 177 11.61 15.94 18.72
N PRO A 178 12.62 16.47 18.00
CA PRO A 178 13.97 16.55 18.56
C PRO A 178 13.98 17.55 19.73
N TYR A 179 15.13 17.76 20.35
CA TYR A 179 15.32 18.85 21.29
C TYR A 179 15.11 20.20 20.59
N VAL A 180 14.01 20.89 20.91
CA VAL A 180 13.60 22.14 20.25
C VAL A 180 13.06 23.16 21.24
N ASP A 181 13.21 24.45 20.92
CA ASP A 181 12.51 25.53 21.62
C ASP A 181 11.13 25.76 20.97
N ALA A 182 10.06 25.36 21.66
CA ALA A 182 8.70 25.53 21.16
C ALA A 182 8.35 26.99 20.83
N MET A 183 8.98 27.99 21.47
CA MET A 183 8.72 29.40 21.17
C MET A 183 9.19 29.81 19.77
N GLU A 184 10.28 29.21 19.27
CA GLU A 184 10.77 29.47 17.91
C GLU A 184 9.79 28.98 16.85
N TYR A 185 9.14 27.84 17.12
CA TYR A 185 8.15 27.23 16.26
C TYR A 185 6.83 28.00 16.25
N GLU A 186 6.41 28.53 17.40
CA GLU A 186 5.25 29.43 17.49
C GLU A 186 5.49 30.77 16.79
N ALA A 187 6.73 31.28 16.82
CA ALA A 187 7.10 32.53 16.14
C ALA A 187 7.08 32.42 14.60
N ASN A 188 7.31 31.23 14.04
CA ASN A 188 7.24 30.98 12.60
C ASN A 188 6.35 29.77 12.27
N PRO A 189 5.01 29.96 12.26
CA PRO A 189 4.08 28.85 12.10
C PRO A 189 4.21 28.12 10.76
N ASN A 190 4.70 28.77 9.70
CA ASN A 190 4.87 28.11 8.41
C ASN A 190 6.12 27.22 8.34
N ALA A 191 7.02 27.30 9.32
CA ALA A 191 8.26 26.53 9.33
C ALA A 191 8.05 25.02 9.53
N THR A 192 6.91 24.61 10.08
CA THR A 192 6.58 23.18 10.24
C THR A 192 5.95 22.58 9.00
N LEU A 193 5.53 23.38 8.01
CA LEU A 193 4.85 22.86 6.81
C LEU A 193 5.83 22.19 5.83
N ALA A 194 7.06 22.69 5.75
CA ALA A 194 8.12 22.17 4.89
C ALA A 194 9.49 22.71 5.33
N GLY A 195 10.56 22.09 4.85
CA GLY A 195 11.93 22.47 5.14
C GLY A 195 12.48 21.84 6.43
N PRO A 196 13.70 22.20 6.82
CA PRO A 196 14.45 21.46 7.83
C PRO A 196 13.85 21.55 9.24
N MET A 197 13.18 22.66 9.56
CA MET A 197 12.51 22.85 10.85
C MET A 197 11.25 21.98 10.99
N SER A 198 10.73 21.40 9.90
CA SER A 198 9.56 20.53 9.95
C SER A 198 9.89 19.07 10.32
N ILE A 199 11.17 18.70 10.26
CA ILE A 199 11.63 17.32 10.39
C ILE A 199 11.58 16.89 11.85
N ALA A 200 10.80 15.84 12.12
CA ALA A 200 10.83 15.09 13.38
C ALA A 200 11.81 13.91 13.29
N VAL A 201 12.24 13.36 14.43
CA VAL A 201 13.18 12.23 14.46
C VAL A 201 12.52 11.00 13.81
N PRO A 202 13.10 10.44 12.73
CA PRO A 202 12.52 9.28 12.04
C PRO A 202 12.44 8.05 12.93
N GLY A 203 11.25 7.46 13.02
CA GLY A 203 10.98 6.31 13.90
C GLY A 203 10.86 4.97 13.20
N GLU A 204 10.62 4.98 11.89
CA GLU A 204 10.19 3.82 11.13
C GLU A 204 11.11 2.59 11.27
N VAL A 205 12.42 2.79 11.13
CA VAL A 205 13.41 1.70 11.25
C VAL A 205 13.49 1.14 12.67
N ARG A 206 13.36 2.00 13.70
CA ARG A 206 13.30 1.54 15.10
C ARG A 206 12.06 0.72 15.37
N GLY A 207 10.93 1.11 14.77
CA GLY A 207 9.69 0.35 14.80
C GLY A 207 9.85 -1.04 14.21
N TYR A 208 10.44 -1.15 13.01
CA TYR A 208 10.74 -2.43 12.38
C TYR A 208 11.66 -3.29 13.23
N GLN A 209 12.73 -2.70 13.79
CA GLN A 209 13.65 -3.41 14.66
C GLN A 209 12.96 -3.99 15.90
N LEU A 210 12.15 -3.19 16.58
CA LEU A 210 11.45 -3.60 17.79
C LEU A 210 10.39 -4.67 17.50
N ALA A 211 9.65 -4.51 16.40
CA ALA A 211 8.66 -5.49 15.94
C ALA A 211 9.34 -6.82 15.58
N HIS A 212 10.43 -6.76 14.81
CA HIS A 212 11.22 -7.92 14.39
C HIS A 212 11.79 -8.68 15.59
N MET A 213 12.37 -7.96 16.55
CA MET A 213 12.94 -8.57 17.75
C MET A 213 11.90 -9.32 18.60
N LYS A 214 10.64 -8.85 18.62
CA LYS A 214 9.58 -9.46 19.43
C LYS A 214 8.80 -10.55 18.71
N PHE A 215 8.51 -10.34 17.43
CA PHE A 215 7.53 -11.14 16.67
C PHE A 215 8.11 -11.74 15.39
N GLY A 216 9.31 -11.33 14.98
CA GLY A 216 9.99 -11.82 13.80
C GLY A 216 10.56 -13.23 13.96
N LYS A 217 10.73 -13.92 12.83
CA LYS A 217 11.25 -15.29 12.74
C LYS A 217 12.42 -15.40 11.77
N LEU A 218 12.42 -14.63 10.68
CA LEU A 218 13.49 -14.66 9.69
C LEU A 218 14.64 -13.73 10.07
N PRO A 219 15.87 -13.95 9.59
CA PRO A 219 16.98 -13.00 9.76
C PRO A 219 16.64 -11.62 9.17
N TRP A 220 17.02 -10.54 9.87
CA TRP A 220 16.76 -9.15 9.44
C TRP A 220 17.16 -8.88 8.00
N ARG A 221 18.34 -9.36 7.59
CA ARG A 221 18.86 -9.18 6.23
C ARG A 221 17.90 -9.72 5.17
N GLU A 222 17.23 -10.84 5.43
CA GLU A 222 16.26 -11.43 4.50
C GLU A 222 15.03 -10.54 4.29
N LEU A 223 14.69 -9.69 5.28
CA LEU A 223 13.60 -8.73 5.16
C LEU A 223 13.98 -7.51 4.32
N VAL A 224 15.27 -7.15 4.30
CA VAL A 224 15.80 -6.02 3.51
C VAL A 224 16.14 -6.45 2.08
N THR A 225 16.50 -7.71 1.85
CA THR A 225 16.90 -8.25 0.53
C THR A 225 15.95 -7.85 -0.60
N PRO A 226 14.60 -7.97 -0.48
CA PRO A 226 13.70 -7.57 -1.55
C PRO A 226 13.81 -6.08 -1.94
N SER A 227 14.15 -5.21 -0.99
CA SER A 227 14.39 -3.78 -1.27
C SER A 227 15.70 -3.56 -2.03
N LEU A 228 16.74 -4.35 -1.73
CA LEU A 228 18.01 -4.30 -2.48
C LEU A 228 17.84 -4.79 -3.92
N GLU A 229 16.93 -5.73 -4.17
CA GLU A 229 16.58 -6.15 -5.52
C GLU A 229 15.89 -5.02 -6.29
N ILE A 230 14.93 -4.31 -5.68
CA ILE A 230 14.31 -3.11 -6.28
C ILE A 230 15.35 -2.04 -6.62
N CYS A 231 16.38 -1.89 -5.79
CA CYS A 231 17.49 -0.98 -6.07
C CYS A 231 18.26 -1.35 -7.36
N GLN A 232 18.36 -2.64 -7.68
CA GLN A 232 19.02 -3.11 -8.90
C GLN A 232 18.09 -3.02 -10.12
N THR A 233 16.87 -3.51 -9.98
CA THR A 233 15.92 -3.67 -11.10
C THR A 233 15.16 -2.38 -11.42
N GLY A 234 14.94 -1.53 -10.43
CA GLY A 234 13.99 -0.43 -10.50
C GLY A 234 12.54 -0.89 -10.30
N TYR A 235 11.62 0.06 -10.44
CA TYR A 235 10.18 -0.13 -10.32
C TYR A 235 9.43 0.80 -11.28
N GLU A 236 8.21 0.43 -11.66
CA GLU A 236 7.37 1.29 -12.48
C GLU A 236 6.74 2.41 -11.67
N VAL A 237 6.82 3.64 -12.20
CA VAL A 237 6.18 4.83 -11.62
C VAL A 237 4.66 4.66 -11.70
N SER A 238 3.99 4.74 -10.55
CA SER A 238 2.54 4.65 -10.50
C SER A 238 1.84 5.94 -10.94
N ARG A 239 0.52 5.89 -11.20
CA ARG A 239 -0.25 7.12 -11.48
C ARG A 239 -0.26 8.08 -10.30
N HIS A 240 -0.22 7.56 -9.08
CA HIS A 240 -0.24 8.40 -7.88
C HIS A 240 1.12 9.09 -7.64
N LEU A 241 2.24 8.37 -7.83
CA LEU A 241 3.57 8.95 -7.78
C LEU A 241 3.74 9.97 -8.90
N ALA A 242 3.41 9.63 -10.16
CA ALA A 242 3.47 10.56 -11.29
C ALA A 242 2.66 11.85 -11.05
N ARG A 243 1.44 11.73 -10.49
CA ARG A 243 0.62 12.91 -10.14
C ARG A 243 1.26 13.75 -9.05
N SER A 244 1.84 13.10 -8.04
CA SER A 244 2.51 13.78 -6.92
C SER A 244 3.78 14.49 -7.39
N LEU A 245 4.58 13.83 -8.23
CA LEU A 245 5.71 14.42 -8.93
C LEU A 245 5.26 15.63 -9.74
N LYS A 246 4.31 15.49 -10.68
CA LYS A 246 3.81 16.61 -11.49
C LYS A 246 3.39 17.82 -10.65
N ARG A 247 2.75 17.61 -9.50
CA ARG A 247 2.31 18.68 -8.61
C ARG A 247 3.46 19.36 -7.86
N LEU A 248 4.45 18.59 -7.40
CA LEU A 248 5.50 19.06 -6.50
C LEU A 248 6.88 19.20 -7.16
N TRP A 249 7.02 18.85 -8.44
CA TRP A 249 8.29 18.81 -9.16
C TRP A 249 9.04 20.14 -9.10
N HIS A 250 8.31 21.25 -9.28
CA HIS A 250 8.87 22.60 -9.19
C HIS A 250 9.54 22.91 -7.84
N LYS A 251 9.18 22.20 -6.76
CA LYS A 251 9.79 22.35 -5.43
C LYS A 251 10.98 21.43 -5.20
N ILE A 252 10.99 20.23 -5.81
CA ILE A 252 11.94 19.17 -5.46
C ILE A 252 13.00 18.91 -6.55
N LYS A 253 12.78 19.34 -7.80
CA LYS A 253 13.64 19.02 -8.96
C LYS A 253 15.10 19.45 -8.84
N HIS A 254 15.39 20.43 -7.98
CA HIS A 254 16.73 20.97 -7.80
C HIS A 254 17.62 20.10 -6.90
N GLN A 255 17.03 19.13 -6.20
CA GLN A 255 17.77 18.23 -5.32
C GLN A 255 18.27 17.01 -6.11
N PRO A 256 19.59 16.72 -6.12
CA PRO A 256 20.18 15.68 -6.97
C PRO A 256 19.56 14.29 -6.80
N GLN A 257 19.20 13.92 -5.56
CA GLN A 257 18.62 12.60 -5.27
C GLN A 257 17.25 12.43 -5.94
N PHE A 258 16.36 13.42 -5.83
CA PHE A 258 15.07 13.40 -6.54
C PHE A 258 15.24 13.43 -8.06
N HIS A 259 16.17 14.26 -8.57
CA HIS A 259 16.44 14.31 -10.00
C HIS A 259 16.91 12.95 -10.53
N SER A 260 17.86 12.30 -9.84
CA SER A 260 18.41 11.00 -10.24
C SER A 260 17.36 9.89 -10.28
N SER A 261 16.35 9.95 -9.41
CA SER A 261 15.29 8.94 -9.34
C SER A 261 14.12 9.20 -10.28
N PHE A 262 13.82 10.47 -10.57
CA PHE A 262 12.54 10.88 -11.16
C PHE A 262 12.64 11.76 -12.39
N ALA A 263 13.83 12.01 -12.93
CA ALA A 263 13.97 12.70 -14.20
C ALA A 263 15.02 12.04 -15.09
N PRO A 264 14.71 11.82 -16.38
CA PRO A 264 15.73 11.51 -17.38
C PRO A 264 16.78 12.63 -17.42
N ALA A 265 18.04 12.27 -17.60
CA ALA A 265 19.15 13.24 -17.65
C ALA A 265 18.99 14.24 -18.81
N GLU A 266 18.27 13.83 -19.86
CA GLU A 266 18.09 14.58 -21.10
C GLU A 266 16.98 15.63 -21.00
N THR A 267 15.91 15.37 -20.24
CA THR A 267 14.72 16.23 -20.21
C THR A 267 14.61 17.07 -18.96
N GLY A 268 15.06 16.57 -17.80
CA GLY A 268 14.86 17.24 -16.50
C GLY A 268 13.39 17.33 -16.05
N GLU A 269 12.47 16.71 -16.78
CA GLU A 269 11.04 16.65 -16.50
C GLU A 269 10.68 15.38 -15.71
N PRO A 270 9.64 15.42 -14.85
CA PRO A 270 9.33 14.31 -13.98
C PRO A 270 8.81 13.11 -14.78
N LEU A 271 9.21 11.90 -14.36
CA LEU A 271 8.75 10.65 -14.96
C LEU A 271 7.22 10.53 -14.93
N GLU A 272 6.66 10.04 -16.04
CA GLU A 272 5.25 9.75 -16.17
C GLU A 272 4.90 8.35 -15.66
N ALA A 273 3.61 8.09 -15.43
CA ALA A 273 3.15 6.77 -15.00
C ALA A 273 3.50 5.68 -16.02
N GLY A 274 3.99 4.54 -15.55
CA GLY A 274 4.49 3.42 -16.37
C GLY A 274 5.96 3.56 -16.76
N SER A 275 6.62 4.70 -16.49
CA SER A 275 8.06 4.83 -16.69
C SER A 275 8.82 3.99 -15.66
N LEU A 276 10.00 3.47 -16.03
CA LEU A 276 10.90 2.82 -15.09
C LEU A 276 11.64 3.88 -14.27
N ALA A 277 11.47 3.85 -12.95
CA ALA A 277 12.26 4.61 -11.98
C ALA A 277 13.24 3.69 -11.25
N LYS A 278 14.32 4.27 -10.73
CA LYS A 278 15.20 3.61 -9.77
C LYS A 278 15.34 4.48 -8.53
N PRO A 279 15.36 3.90 -7.32
CA PRO A 279 15.76 4.65 -6.14
C PRO A 279 17.16 5.23 -6.36
N SER A 280 17.47 6.34 -5.70
CA SER A 280 18.78 6.96 -5.89
C SER A 280 19.88 6.05 -5.36
N PRO A 281 21.10 6.10 -5.94
CA PRO A 281 22.21 5.28 -5.46
C PRO A 281 22.47 5.44 -3.96
N ALA A 282 22.39 6.68 -3.46
CA ALA A 282 22.52 7.00 -2.04
C ALA A 282 21.48 6.29 -1.16
N LEU A 283 20.22 6.25 -1.61
CA LEU A 283 19.17 5.53 -0.88
C LEU A 283 19.43 4.03 -0.87
N CYS A 284 19.88 3.48 -2.00
CA CYS A 284 20.25 2.07 -2.09
C CYS A 284 21.43 1.70 -1.19
N ASP A 285 22.43 2.57 -1.06
CA ASP A 285 23.52 2.39 -0.11
C ASP A 285 23.05 2.43 1.35
N SER A 286 22.09 3.31 1.68
CA SER A 286 21.46 3.32 3.00
C SER A 286 20.76 1.98 3.31
N TYR A 287 20.01 1.42 2.37
CA TYR A 287 19.39 0.10 2.54
C TYR A 287 20.42 -1.03 2.62
N ARG A 288 21.54 -0.91 1.90
CA ARG A 288 22.65 -1.86 1.99
C ARG A 288 23.27 -1.85 3.38
N LEU A 289 23.53 -0.68 3.95
CA LEU A 289 23.99 -0.53 5.34
C LEU A 289 23.00 -1.15 6.33
N LEU A 290 21.70 -0.89 6.17
CA LEU A 290 20.66 -1.53 7.00
C LEU A 290 20.67 -3.06 6.90
N ALA A 291 20.92 -3.61 5.71
CA ALA A 291 20.97 -5.06 5.49
C ALA A 291 22.24 -5.71 6.09
N GLU A 292 23.37 -5.02 6.05
CA GLU A 292 24.68 -5.53 6.50
C GLU A 292 24.90 -5.32 8.00
N ASN A 293 24.60 -4.12 8.51
CA ASN A 293 24.88 -3.71 9.89
C ASN A 293 23.66 -3.88 10.81
N GLY A 294 22.48 -4.13 10.24
CA GLY A 294 21.22 -4.22 10.97
C GLY A 294 20.52 -2.88 11.16
N ALA A 295 19.28 -2.93 11.66
CA ALA A 295 18.42 -1.76 11.78
C ALA A 295 18.98 -0.63 12.67
N MET A 296 19.81 -0.97 13.66
CA MET A 296 20.41 0.03 14.57
C MET A 296 21.46 0.91 13.89
N ASP A 297 21.97 0.53 12.71
CA ASP A 297 22.92 1.36 11.99
C ASP A 297 22.34 2.74 11.63
N PHE A 298 21.01 2.82 11.48
CA PHE A 298 20.25 4.06 11.31
C PHE A 298 20.39 5.02 12.49
N TYR A 299 20.53 4.51 13.72
CA TYR A 299 20.45 5.32 14.94
C TYR A 299 21.80 5.53 15.63
N ASN A 300 22.70 4.55 15.57
CA ASN A 300 24.01 4.62 16.24
C ASN A 300 25.18 4.01 15.45
N GLY A 301 25.02 3.86 14.13
CA GLY A 301 26.03 3.27 13.26
C GLY A 301 26.57 4.20 12.19
N THR A 302 26.94 3.61 11.05
CA THR A 302 27.51 4.36 9.91
C THR A 302 26.44 5.23 9.25
N LEU A 303 25.25 4.67 9.02
CA LEU A 303 24.13 5.41 8.45
C LEU A 303 23.68 6.56 9.35
N ALA A 304 23.69 6.40 10.68
CA ALA A 304 23.36 7.46 11.64
C ALA A 304 24.23 8.72 11.44
N LYS A 305 25.54 8.54 11.26
CA LYS A 305 26.47 9.66 11.00
C LYS A 305 26.13 10.38 9.70
N LEU A 306 25.86 9.62 8.63
CA LEU A 306 25.49 10.17 7.33
C LEU A 306 24.16 10.94 7.40
N ILE A 307 23.19 10.44 8.17
CA ILE A 307 21.91 11.12 8.42
C ILE A 307 22.14 12.46 9.10
N ILE A 308 22.97 12.51 10.14
CA ILE A 308 23.23 13.75 10.88
C ILE A 308 24.01 14.75 10.03
N GLU A 309 24.98 14.30 9.23
CA GLU A 309 25.64 15.16 8.24
C GLU A 309 24.65 15.76 7.22
N ASP A 310 23.73 14.94 6.70
CA ASP A 310 22.67 15.40 5.81
C ASP A 310 21.76 16.42 6.49
N LEU A 311 21.29 16.14 7.71
CA LEU A 311 20.42 17.03 8.47
C LEU A 311 21.09 18.37 8.78
N ASN A 312 22.37 18.36 9.16
CA ASN A 312 23.16 19.57 9.38
C ASN A 312 23.31 20.40 8.11
N GLU A 313 23.62 19.76 6.97
CA GLU A 313 23.73 20.46 5.67
C GLU A 313 22.40 21.07 5.22
N LEU A 314 21.29 20.36 5.49
CA LEU A 314 19.93 20.83 5.20
C LEU A 314 19.47 21.95 6.15
N GLY A 315 20.21 22.23 7.23
CA GLY A 315 19.88 23.25 8.22
C GLY A 315 18.89 22.80 9.30
N SER A 316 18.76 21.49 9.53
CA SER A 316 17.99 20.95 10.65
C SER A 316 18.75 21.15 11.96
N LYS A 317 18.01 21.25 13.07
CA LYS A 317 18.58 21.36 14.42
C LYS A 317 18.69 20.01 15.14
N MET A 318 18.32 18.92 14.48
CA MET A 318 18.40 17.58 15.04
C MET A 318 19.86 17.19 15.28
N SER A 319 20.14 16.73 16.48
CA SER A 319 21.47 16.31 16.95
C SER A 319 21.64 14.79 16.89
N GLU A 320 22.89 14.33 17.03
CA GLU A 320 23.18 12.89 17.23
C GLU A 320 22.44 12.34 18.46
N ASP A 321 22.38 13.12 19.54
CA ASP A 321 21.69 12.75 20.77
C ASP A 321 20.18 12.55 20.55
N ASP A 322 19.54 13.35 19.68
CA ASP A 322 18.12 13.17 19.36
C ASP A 322 17.85 11.84 18.65
N LEU A 323 18.77 11.44 17.77
CA LEU A 323 18.68 10.19 17.03
C LEU A 323 18.95 8.98 17.95
N ASP A 324 19.99 9.04 18.79
CA ASP A 324 20.31 7.97 19.74
C ASP A 324 19.24 7.82 20.85
N ALA A 325 18.64 8.94 21.28
CA ALA A 325 17.57 8.92 22.28
C ALA A 325 16.24 8.37 21.74
N TYR A 326 16.06 8.23 20.43
CA TYR A 326 14.80 7.76 19.86
C TYR A 326 14.49 6.30 20.26
N GLN A 327 13.28 6.11 20.76
CA GLN A 327 12.76 4.79 21.10
C GLN A 327 11.39 4.58 20.45
N ALA A 328 11.23 3.41 19.82
CA ALA A 328 9.90 2.88 19.53
C ALA A 328 9.38 2.18 20.79
N GLU A 329 8.06 2.08 20.93
CA GLU A 329 7.42 1.49 22.11
C GLU A 329 6.51 0.33 21.71
N VAL A 330 6.42 -0.65 22.61
CA VAL A 330 5.42 -1.72 22.51
C VAL A 330 4.37 -1.53 23.59
N ARG A 331 3.11 -1.49 23.19
CA ARG A 331 1.96 -1.39 24.09
C ARG A 331 0.94 -2.46 23.76
N LEU A 332 -0.02 -2.69 24.64
CA LEU A 332 -1.19 -3.49 24.30
C LEU A 332 -2.17 -2.63 23.50
N SER A 333 -2.83 -3.24 22.52
CA SER A 333 -3.95 -2.63 21.82
C SER A 333 -5.11 -2.46 22.79
N ILE A 334 -5.88 -1.37 22.64
CA ILE A 334 -7.07 -1.15 23.45
C ILE A 334 -8.18 -2.03 22.90
N THR A 335 -8.78 -2.83 23.77
CA THR A 335 -9.87 -3.73 23.39
C THR A 335 -11.23 -3.09 23.67
N MET A 336 -12.15 -3.18 22.72
CA MET A 336 -13.55 -2.80 22.91
C MET A 336 -14.47 -3.88 22.34
N PRO A 337 -15.46 -4.39 23.10
CA PRO A 337 -16.45 -5.30 22.55
C PRO A 337 -17.40 -4.54 21.60
N LEU A 338 -17.66 -5.12 20.43
CA LEU A 338 -18.53 -4.58 19.40
C LEU A 338 -19.57 -5.65 19.03
N GLY A 339 -20.57 -5.83 19.90
CA GLY A 339 -21.52 -6.94 19.76
C GLY A 339 -20.86 -8.26 20.15
N SER A 340 -20.85 -9.23 19.24
CA SER A 340 -20.10 -10.49 19.42
C SER A 340 -18.62 -10.39 19.08
N ASP A 341 -18.21 -9.29 18.44
CA ASP A 341 -16.85 -9.09 17.97
C ASP A 341 -16.03 -8.31 18.99
N THR A 342 -14.70 -8.39 18.87
CA THR A 342 -13.77 -7.58 19.66
C THR A 342 -12.93 -6.72 18.75
N VAL A 343 -12.93 -5.42 18.99
CA VAL A 343 -12.08 -4.43 18.31
C VAL A 343 -10.78 -4.28 19.08
N TYR A 344 -9.65 -4.31 18.37
CA TYR A 344 -8.32 -3.99 18.87
C TYR A 344 -7.87 -2.69 18.22
N ALA A 345 -7.92 -1.61 18.99
CA ALA A 345 -7.60 -0.27 18.56
C ALA A 345 -6.19 0.14 18.98
N VAL A 346 -5.55 0.96 18.16
CA VAL A 346 -4.25 1.54 18.52
C VAL A 346 -4.43 2.67 19.56
N PRO A 347 -3.67 2.66 20.67
CA PRO A 347 -3.64 3.74 21.65
C PRO A 347 -3.16 5.09 21.09
N PRO A 348 -3.42 6.22 21.79
CA PRO A 348 -2.76 7.49 21.50
C PRO A 348 -1.23 7.33 21.45
N VAL A 349 -0.54 7.90 20.46
CA VAL A 349 -0.92 9.05 19.63
C VAL A 349 -1.81 8.77 18.39
N SER A 350 -2.26 7.53 18.17
CA SER A 350 -3.24 7.20 17.14
C SER A 350 -4.65 7.74 17.43
N SER A 351 -5.46 7.86 16.37
CA SER A 351 -6.91 8.08 16.45
C SER A 351 -7.74 6.78 16.54
N GLY A 352 -7.14 5.63 16.80
CA GLY A 352 -7.85 4.35 16.92
C GLY A 352 -8.99 4.35 17.95
N SER A 353 -8.80 5.02 19.10
CA SER A 353 -9.86 5.19 20.11
C SER A 353 -11.04 6.03 19.61
N VAL A 354 -10.81 6.97 18.69
CA VAL A 354 -11.89 7.74 18.05
C VAL A 354 -12.70 6.84 17.12
N VAL A 355 -12.03 5.97 16.34
CA VAL A 355 -12.72 4.98 15.50
C VAL A 355 -13.58 4.04 16.37
N SER A 356 -13.02 3.49 17.46
CA SER A 356 -13.78 2.65 18.40
C SER A 356 -15.00 3.37 18.97
N TYR A 357 -14.83 4.62 19.40
CA TYR A 357 -15.92 5.42 19.91
C TYR A 357 -17.04 5.61 18.88
N VAL A 358 -16.70 6.01 17.65
CA VAL A 358 -17.69 6.18 16.57
C VAL A 358 -18.42 4.86 16.29
N LEU A 359 -17.71 3.74 16.24
CA LEU A 359 -18.33 2.41 16.06
C LEU A 359 -19.27 2.05 17.22
N SER A 360 -18.90 2.39 18.45
CA SER A 360 -19.72 2.13 19.63
C SER A 360 -21.04 2.91 19.62
N VAL A 361 -21.00 4.18 19.17
CA VAL A 361 -22.18 5.01 18.95
C VAL A 361 -23.07 4.37 17.89
N LEU A 362 -22.50 4.04 16.73
CA LEU A 362 -23.23 3.53 15.58
C LEU A 362 -23.84 2.13 15.79
N LYS A 363 -23.19 1.28 16.59
CA LYS A 363 -23.62 -0.10 16.85
C LYS A 363 -25.08 -0.21 17.28
N GLY A 364 -25.60 0.74 18.05
CA GLY A 364 -26.99 0.66 18.54
C GLY A 364 -28.07 1.06 17.53
N TYR A 365 -27.72 1.52 16.34
CA TYR A 365 -28.69 1.68 15.25
C TYR A 365 -29.03 0.33 14.58
N ASN A 366 -28.25 -0.72 14.82
CA ASN A 366 -28.44 -2.06 14.27
C ASN A 366 -28.61 -2.04 12.74
N PHE A 367 -27.71 -1.33 12.06
CA PHE A 367 -27.76 -1.18 10.62
C PHE A 367 -27.82 -2.51 9.88
N THR A 368 -28.55 -2.52 8.78
CA THR A 368 -28.70 -3.65 7.86
C THR A 368 -28.66 -3.17 6.41
N ARG A 369 -28.59 -4.08 5.45
CA ARG A 369 -28.65 -3.73 4.03
C ARG A 369 -29.90 -2.93 3.62
N GLU A 370 -31.00 -3.05 4.37
CA GLU A 370 -32.25 -2.32 4.09
C GLU A 370 -32.11 -0.81 4.31
N ASP A 371 -31.11 -0.37 5.08
CA ASP A 371 -30.83 1.04 5.32
C ASP A 371 -30.27 1.76 4.07
N PHE A 372 -30.00 1.03 2.98
CA PHE A 372 -29.74 1.57 1.64
C PHE A 372 -30.93 1.42 0.67
N GLY A 373 -32.08 0.95 1.16
CA GLY A 373 -33.23 0.55 0.33
C GLY A 373 -34.01 1.71 -0.31
N SER A 374 -33.95 2.92 0.27
CA SER A 374 -34.59 4.12 -0.25
C SER A 374 -33.72 5.36 -0.03
N ASP A 375 -33.99 6.44 -0.78
CA ASP A 375 -33.27 7.70 -0.62
C ASP A 375 -33.37 8.26 0.81
N GLU A 376 -34.52 8.07 1.47
CA GLU A 376 -34.73 8.50 2.86
C GLU A 376 -33.88 7.71 3.85
N GLN A 377 -33.87 6.37 3.74
CA GLN A 377 -33.07 5.51 4.59
C GLN A 377 -31.58 5.76 4.38
N LEU A 378 -31.15 5.93 3.13
CA LEU A 378 -29.78 6.26 2.80
C LEU A 378 -29.36 7.61 3.39
N ALA A 379 -30.17 8.66 3.21
CA ALA A 379 -29.89 9.98 3.77
C ALA A 379 -29.84 9.96 5.31
N LEU A 380 -30.76 9.24 5.96
CA LEU A 380 -30.77 9.07 7.41
C LEU A 380 -29.53 8.32 7.91
N THR A 381 -29.10 7.29 7.19
CA THR A 381 -27.89 6.51 7.52
C THR A 381 -26.63 7.36 7.41
N ILE A 382 -26.49 8.12 6.31
CA ILE A 382 -25.39 9.06 6.11
C ILE A 382 -25.39 10.12 7.21
N HIS A 383 -26.57 10.66 7.56
CA HIS A 383 -26.70 11.63 8.63
C HIS A 383 -26.22 11.05 9.97
N ARG A 384 -26.68 9.87 10.38
CA ARG A 384 -26.27 9.22 11.63
C ARG A 384 -24.77 8.93 11.68
N ILE A 385 -24.19 8.44 10.58
CA ILE A 385 -22.73 8.23 10.46
C ILE A 385 -21.99 9.56 10.59
N SER A 386 -22.45 10.61 9.91
CA SER A 386 -21.83 11.94 9.96
C SER A 386 -21.88 12.55 11.36
N GLU A 387 -23.01 12.47 12.05
CA GLU A 387 -23.16 12.97 13.42
C GLU A 387 -22.30 12.19 14.42
N ALA A 388 -22.21 10.85 14.27
CA ALA A 388 -21.31 10.05 15.08
C ALA A 388 -19.84 10.41 14.84
N LEU A 389 -19.45 10.67 13.58
CA LEU A 389 -18.11 11.18 13.26
C LEU A 389 -17.86 12.53 13.92
N LYS A 390 -18.83 13.46 13.88
CA LYS A 390 -18.73 14.76 14.58
C LYS A 390 -18.46 14.57 16.07
N LEU A 391 -19.21 13.70 16.75
CA LEU A 391 -18.94 13.33 18.15
C LEU A 391 -17.51 12.78 18.34
N GLY A 392 -17.04 11.94 17.42
CA GLY A 392 -15.68 11.38 17.46
C GLY A 392 -14.60 12.44 17.36
N PHE A 393 -14.67 13.30 16.34
CA PHE A 393 -13.76 14.42 16.18
C PHE A 393 -13.87 15.41 17.36
N ALA A 394 -15.04 15.49 18.01
CA ALA A 394 -15.27 16.30 19.19
C ALA A 394 -14.37 15.94 20.39
N ARG A 395 -13.87 14.71 20.44
CA ARG A 395 -13.00 14.22 21.52
C ARG A 395 -11.55 14.07 21.09
N ARG A 396 -11.29 14.16 19.78
CA ARG A 396 -9.99 13.81 19.19
C ARG A 396 -8.87 14.71 19.70
N GLY A 397 -9.06 16.02 19.75
CA GLY A 397 -7.99 16.92 20.19
C GLY A 397 -7.82 17.02 21.70
N GLU A 398 -8.55 16.23 22.49
CA GLU A 398 -8.19 15.99 23.90
C GLU A 398 -7.18 14.85 24.04
N LEU A 399 -7.01 14.01 23.00
CA LEU A 399 -5.98 12.98 22.97
C LEU A 399 -4.59 13.61 22.75
N GLY A 400 -3.55 12.91 23.19
CA GLY A 400 -2.16 13.34 23.05
C GLY A 400 -1.20 12.24 23.44
N ASP A 401 0.10 12.56 23.41
CA ASP A 401 1.16 11.66 23.84
C ASP A 401 1.04 11.37 25.35
N GLN A 402 0.77 10.11 25.68
CA GLN A 402 0.52 9.65 27.06
C GLN A 402 1.72 9.85 28.01
N ARG A 403 2.91 10.12 27.47
CA ARG A 403 4.10 10.46 28.27
C ARG A 403 4.06 11.88 28.81
N PHE A 404 3.26 12.75 28.19
CA PHE A 404 3.16 14.17 28.48
C PHE A 404 1.78 14.55 29.04
N VAL A 405 0.74 13.83 28.65
CA VAL A 405 -0.64 14.11 29.07
C VAL A 405 -1.37 12.86 29.55
N ASP A 406 -2.11 12.99 30.65
CA ASP A 406 -2.93 11.89 31.18
C ASP A 406 -4.29 11.85 30.48
N VAL A 407 -4.41 10.95 29.50
CA VAL A 407 -5.64 10.71 28.73
C VAL A 407 -6.27 9.36 29.05
N ARG A 408 -5.90 8.71 30.15
CA ARG A 408 -6.34 7.33 30.47
C ARG A 408 -7.85 7.24 30.65
N GLU A 409 -8.45 8.19 31.35
CA GLU A 409 -9.90 8.23 31.55
C GLU A 409 -10.64 8.43 30.23
N LEU A 410 -10.19 9.40 29.41
CA LEU A 410 -10.78 9.66 28.09
C LEU A 410 -10.68 8.41 27.21
N VAL A 411 -9.51 7.78 27.13
CA VAL A 411 -9.32 6.53 26.38
C VAL A 411 -10.28 5.44 26.89
N SER A 412 -10.43 5.29 28.20
CA SER A 412 -11.38 4.34 28.77
C SER A 412 -12.82 4.65 28.38
N GLN A 413 -13.22 5.94 28.35
CA GLN A 413 -14.57 6.37 27.95
C GLN A 413 -14.81 6.09 26.45
N LEU A 414 -13.87 6.47 25.58
CA LEU A 414 -13.99 6.32 24.13
C LEU A 414 -14.04 4.85 23.68
N ASN A 415 -13.51 3.93 24.47
CA ASN A 415 -13.54 2.48 24.17
C ASN A 415 -14.57 1.73 25.03
N ASN A 416 -15.54 2.44 25.63
CA ASN A 416 -16.62 1.87 26.42
C ASN A 416 -17.95 1.88 25.62
N PRO A 417 -18.57 0.73 25.34
CA PRO A 417 -19.84 0.66 24.62
C PRO A 417 -21.01 1.40 25.30
N GLU A 418 -21.07 1.40 26.63
CA GLU A 418 -22.09 2.12 27.39
C GLU A 418 -21.96 3.63 27.20
N TYR A 419 -20.72 4.15 27.13
CA TYR A 419 -20.48 5.54 26.79
C TYR A 419 -20.98 5.85 25.36
N GLY A 420 -20.67 4.99 24.38
CA GLY A 420 -21.22 5.11 23.03
C GLY A 420 -22.75 5.14 22.98
N ASN A 421 -23.41 4.32 23.82
CA ASN A 421 -24.88 4.32 23.92
C ASN A 421 -25.44 5.64 24.49
N GLN A 422 -24.77 6.22 25.49
CA GLN A 422 -25.17 7.51 26.06
C GLN A 422 -25.01 8.63 25.02
N GLN A 423 -23.89 8.63 24.29
CA GLN A 423 -23.57 9.66 23.31
C GLN A 423 -24.48 9.58 22.07
N ARG A 424 -24.93 8.38 21.69
CA ARG A 424 -25.94 8.21 20.63
C ARG A 424 -27.23 8.97 20.90
N LEU A 425 -27.63 9.15 22.17
CA LEU A 425 -28.85 9.89 22.53
C LEU A 425 -28.79 11.38 22.18
N LEU A 426 -27.58 11.91 21.91
CA LEU A 426 -27.40 13.29 21.45
C LEU A 426 -27.71 13.45 19.96
N ILE A 427 -27.69 12.38 19.16
CA ILE A 427 -27.91 12.45 17.72
C ILE A 427 -29.41 12.60 17.43
N ASN A 428 -29.77 13.67 16.74
CA ASN A 428 -31.14 13.93 16.30
C ASN A 428 -31.31 13.58 14.81
N ASP A 429 -32.10 12.56 14.50
CA ASP A 429 -32.34 12.07 13.14
C ASP A 429 -32.88 13.12 12.13
N SER A 430 -33.39 14.26 12.61
CA SER A 430 -33.99 15.32 11.80
C SER A 430 -33.11 16.54 11.59
N HIS A 431 -32.07 16.76 12.40
CA HIS A 431 -31.20 17.93 12.25
C HIS A 431 -29.81 17.71 12.87
N VAL A 432 -28.78 18.37 12.31
CA VAL A 432 -27.45 18.48 12.94
C VAL A 432 -27.51 19.27 14.25
N LEU A 433 -26.54 19.08 15.15
CA LEU A 433 -26.42 19.92 16.35
C LEU A 433 -25.77 21.28 16.04
N ASP A 434 -26.13 22.28 16.84
CA ASP A 434 -25.70 23.66 16.66
C ASP A 434 -24.25 23.88 17.11
N GLY A 435 -23.32 23.80 16.16
CA GLY A 435 -21.92 24.14 16.36
C GLY A 435 -21.10 23.08 17.13
N PRO A 436 -19.76 23.22 17.16
CA PRO A 436 -18.88 22.24 17.80
C PRO A 436 -19.13 22.04 19.30
N GLU A 437 -19.52 23.10 20.01
CA GLU A 437 -19.75 23.08 21.45
C GLU A 437 -20.87 22.11 21.84
N ALA A 438 -21.89 21.97 20.99
CA ALA A 438 -22.98 21.01 21.19
C ALA A 438 -22.52 19.55 21.12
N TYR A 439 -21.39 19.27 20.45
CA TYR A 439 -20.75 17.95 20.44
C TYR A 439 -19.76 17.75 21.60
N GLY A 440 -19.65 18.71 22.53
CA GLY A 440 -18.70 18.68 23.64
C GLY A 440 -17.27 18.99 23.23
N ALA A 441 -17.09 19.83 22.20
CA ALA A 441 -15.80 19.99 21.57
C ALA A 441 -14.74 20.74 22.39
N HIS A 442 -13.54 20.17 22.46
CA HIS A 442 -12.37 20.76 23.11
C HIS A 442 -11.10 20.69 22.21
N PHE A 443 -11.08 21.28 21.01
CA PHE A 443 -9.92 21.13 20.10
C PHE A 443 -9.84 22.10 18.91
N SER A 444 -8.71 21.94 18.18
CA SER A 444 -8.25 22.62 16.97
C SER A 444 -8.56 21.90 15.66
N ALA A 445 -8.61 22.64 14.53
CA ALA A 445 -8.56 22.07 13.18
C ALA A 445 -7.14 21.63 12.81
N GLU A 446 -7.00 20.43 12.25
CA GLU A 446 -5.82 20.03 11.49
C GLU A 446 -6.05 20.34 10.02
N ASP A 447 -5.14 21.11 9.40
CA ASP A 447 -5.04 21.19 7.94
C ASP A 447 -3.93 20.22 7.51
N ASP A 448 -4.22 18.93 7.61
CA ASP A 448 -3.27 17.89 7.22
C ASP A 448 -3.44 17.56 5.72
N ARG A 449 -2.35 17.71 4.97
CA ARG A 449 -2.27 17.39 3.54
C ARG A 449 -1.63 16.02 3.36
N PHE A 450 -2.28 15.20 2.55
CA PHE A 450 -1.98 13.78 2.37
C PHE A 450 -0.49 13.38 2.22
N GLY A 451 -0.12 12.25 2.85
CA GLY A 451 1.09 11.45 2.57
C GLY A 451 1.19 10.27 3.54
N THR A 452 0.52 9.16 3.24
CA THR A 452 0.50 7.96 4.11
C THR A 452 0.27 6.73 3.23
N SER A 453 0.79 5.58 3.66
CA SER A 453 0.55 4.26 3.06
C SER A 453 0.11 3.26 4.13
N GLY A 454 -0.76 2.32 3.77
CA GLY A 454 -1.30 1.30 4.66
C GLY A 454 -1.08 -0.11 4.11
N LEU A 455 -0.90 -1.08 5.00
CA LEU A 455 -0.75 -2.50 4.68
C LEU A 455 -1.49 -3.35 5.71
N THR A 456 -2.09 -4.45 5.25
CA THR A 456 -2.65 -5.48 6.13
C THR A 456 -2.16 -6.86 5.72
N VAL A 457 -1.84 -7.70 6.69
CA VAL A 457 -1.33 -9.06 6.49
C VAL A 457 -2.07 -10.02 7.42
N LEU A 458 -2.51 -11.16 6.91
CA LEU A 458 -3.07 -12.27 7.69
C LEU A 458 -2.25 -13.54 7.41
N ALA A 459 -1.59 -14.06 8.43
CA ALA A 459 -0.73 -15.23 8.35
C ALA A 459 -1.49 -16.55 8.58
N PRO A 460 -0.95 -17.70 8.12
CA PRO A 460 -1.62 -19.01 8.25
C PRO A 460 -1.93 -19.45 9.69
N ASN A 461 -1.13 -19.01 10.67
CA ASN A 461 -1.36 -19.30 12.09
C ASN A 461 -2.48 -18.44 12.71
N GLY A 462 -3.10 -17.56 11.92
CA GLY A 462 -4.18 -16.66 12.35
C GLY A 462 -3.70 -15.33 12.91
N ASP A 463 -2.39 -15.10 13.01
CA ASP A 463 -1.85 -13.80 13.38
C ASP A 463 -2.13 -12.78 12.28
N ALA A 464 -2.40 -11.55 12.66
CA ALA A 464 -2.67 -10.47 11.72
C ALA A 464 -1.92 -9.20 12.08
N VAL A 465 -1.59 -8.42 11.06
CA VAL A 465 -0.99 -7.11 11.19
C VAL A 465 -1.78 -6.10 10.37
N ALA A 466 -2.10 -4.96 10.97
CA ALA A 466 -2.55 -3.76 10.28
C ALA A 466 -1.56 -2.63 10.59
N VAL A 467 -1.02 -1.98 9.56
CA VAL A 467 0.01 -0.95 9.73
C VAL A 467 -0.28 0.25 8.84
N SER A 468 0.02 1.43 9.37
CA SER A 468 0.09 2.67 8.61
C SER A 468 1.48 3.30 8.80
N SER A 469 2.15 3.68 7.72
CA SER A 469 3.39 4.46 7.73
C SER A 469 3.20 5.79 6.98
N SER A 470 3.92 6.82 7.43
CA SER A 470 3.78 8.19 6.96
C SER A 470 5.10 8.96 7.06
N ILE A 471 5.38 9.79 6.05
CA ILE A 471 6.29 10.94 6.15
C ILE A 471 5.53 12.27 6.32
N ASN A 472 4.25 12.16 6.69
CA ASN A 472 3.25 13.21 6.79
C ASN A 472 2.77 13.74 5.44
N PHE A 473 3.34 14.81 4.89
CA PHE A 473 2.89 15.36 3.60
C PHE A 473 3.51 14.60 2.42
N TYR A 474 3.02 14.86 1.21
CA TYR A 474 3.66 14.32 0.02
C TYR A 474 5.11 14.80 -0.11
N PHE A 475 6.06 13.86 -0.09
CA PHE A 475 7.51 14.11 0.04
C PHE A 475 7.93 14.80 1.36
N GLY A 476 7.09 14.72 2.40
CA GLY A 476 7.37 15.19 3.75
C GLY A 476 7.79 16.66 3.81
N SER A 477 9.00 16.89 4.35
CA SER A 477 9.65 18.21 4.43
C SER A 477 10.01 18.81 3.07
N LEU A 478 9.81 18.07 1.97
CA LEU A 478 10.31 18.35 0.63
C LEU A 478 11.84 18.24 0.53
N LEU A 479 12.52 17.70 1.56
CA LEU A 479 13.96 17.54 1.58
C LEU A 479 14.36 16.07 1.49
N VAL A 480 15.46 15.83 0.79
CA VAL A 480 16.09 14.51 0.68
C VAL A 480 17.57 14.62 1.07
N GLY A 481 18.03 13.66 1.87
CA GLY A 481 19.42 13.60 2.35
C GLY A 481 20.43 13.52 1.20
N PRO A 482 21.38 14.47 1.07
CA PRO A 482 22.36 14.46 -0.01
C PRO A 482 23.24 13.20 -0.07
N ARG A 483 23.61 12.61 1.08
CA ARG A 483 24.44 11.40 1.19
C ARG A 483 23.62 10.13 1.30
N THR A 484 22.47 10.21 1.95
CA THR A 484 21.66 9.04 2.33
C THR A 484 20.51 8.77 1.36
N GLY A 485 20.09 9.76 0.56
CA GLY A 485 18.91 9.64 -0.30
C GLY A 485 17.59 9.52 0.46
N ILE A 486 17.58 9.72 1.79
CA ILE A 486 16.40 9.58 2.64
C ILE A 486 15.49 10.79 2.49
N VAL A 487 14.22 10.58 2.16
CA VAL A 487 13.19 11.63 2.18
C VAL A 487 12.75 11.85 3.62
N PHE A 488 12.91 13.07 4.14
CA PHE A 488 12.60 13.38 5.54
C PHE A 488 11.15 13.83 5.73
N ASN A 489 10.52 13.35 6.80
CA ASN A 489 9.16 13.73 7.18
C ASN A 489 9.01 15.22 7.52
N ASN A 490 7.77 15.70 7.58
CA ASN A 490 7.40 16.98 8.18
C ASN A 490 6.44 16.79 9.38
N ALA A 491 6.65 15.77 10.21
CA ALA A 491 5.69 15.38 11.24
C ALA A 491 5.54 16.42 12.37
N LEU A 492 6.49 17.36 12.54
CA LEU A 492 6.33 18.47 13.48
C LEU A 492 5.13 19.37 13.12
N ASN A 493 4.61 19.28 11.89
CA ASN A 493 3.40 19.97 11.49
C ASN A 493 2.14 19.53 12.24
N ASP A 494 2.13 18.30 12.76
CA ASP A 494 0.94 17.70 13.35
C ASP A 494 0.70 18.16 14.80
N PHE A 495 1.62 18.95 15.37
CA PHE A 495 1.39 19.62 16.65
C PHE A 495 0.39 20.76 16.53
N SER A 496 -0.49 20.87 17.53
CA SER A 496 -1.33 22.04 17.72
C SER A 496 -0.48 23.27 18.11
N ARG A 497 -1.01 24.45 17.83
CA ARG A 497 -0.31 25.73 18.00
C ARG A 497 -1.07 26.63 18.94
N LYS A 498 -0.38 27.35 19.82
CA LYS A 498 -0.99 28.26 20.79
C LYS A 498 -1.59 29.50 20.13
N SER A 499 -0.93 30.01 19.10
CA SER A 499 -1.30 31.24 18.40
C SER A 499 -1.69 30.94 16.96
N ARG A 500 -2.99 30.84 16.67
CA ARG A 500 -3.51 30.71 15.30
C ARG A 500 -4.61 31.75 15.07
N ASN A 501 -4.60 32.40 13.90
CA ASN A 501 -5.67 33.30 13.44
C ASN A 501 -6.89 32.53 12.88
N ASP A 502 -7.09 31.29 13.32
CA ASP A 502 -8.14 30.42 12.82
C ASP A 502 -9.33 30.40 13.79
N GLU A 503 -10.50 30.06 13.28
CA GLU A 503 -11.77 30.04 14.01
C GLU A 503 -11.86 28.99 15.15
N LEU A 504 -10.77 28.26 15.46
CA LEU A 504 -10.79 27.19 16.48
C LEU A 504 -9.74 27.35 17.58
N PRO A 505 -10.10 27.01 18.83
CA PRO A 505 -9.16 27.01 19.93
C PRO A 505 -8.07 25.95 19.73
N PRO A 506 -6.87 26.17 20.29
CA PRO A 506 -5.81 25.19 20.24
C PRO A 506 -6.14 23.91 21.03
N SER A 507 -5.45 22.81 20.73
CA SER A 507 -5.51 21.54 21.47
C SER A 507 -4.28 21.43 22.40
N PRO A 508 -4.39 21.78 23.70
CA PRO A 508 -3.22 21.83 24.57
C PRO A 508 -2.53 20.49 24.77
N SER A 509 -3.29 19.39 24.69
CA SER A 509 -2.76 18.03 24.78
C SER A 509 -1.71 17.72 23.71
N ASN A 510 -1.80 18.41 22.57
CA ASN A 510 -0.97 18.22 21.40
C ASN A 510 -0.11 19.45 21.10
N PHE A 511 0.28 20.24 22.11
CA PHE A 511 1.33 21.26 21.93
C PHE A 511 2.71 20.63 21.76
N LEU A 512 3.55 21.29 20.95
CA LEU A 512 4.95 20.92 20.73
C LEU A 512 5.74 21.00 22.04
N GLU A 513 6.39 19.89 22.38
CA GLU A 513 7.35 19.77 23.47
C GLU A 513 8.51 18.87 23.01
N PRO A 514 9.75 19.08 23.48
CA PRO A 514 10.88 18.19 23.17
C PRO A 514 10.55 16.71 23.41
N TYR A 515 10.93 15.83 22.48
CA TYR A 515 10.75 14.38 22.53
C TYR A 515 9.30 13.87 22.51
N LYS A 516 8.31 14.77 22.48
CA LYS A 516 6.89 14.43 22.36
C LYS A 516 6.56 13.96 20.96
N ARG A 517 5.61 13.02 20.83
CA ARG A 517 5.03 12.59 19.55
C ARG A 517 3.77 13.42 19.27
N PRO A 518 3.59 13.96 18.05
CA PRO A 518 2.34 14.62 17.70
C PRO A 518 1.20 13.60 17.54
N MET A 519 -0.04 14.08 17.65
CA MET A 519 -1.23 13.28 17.34
C MET A 519 -1.29 12.89 15.87
N SER A 520 -1.79 11.68 15.61
CA SER A 520 -1.96 11.18 14.24
C SER A 520 -3.39 10.71 13.97
N SER A 521 -3.82 10.89 12.73
CA SER A 521 -5.08 10.35 12.21
C SER A 521 -4.98 8.87 11.81
N GLN A 522 -3.77 8.31 11.73
CA GLN A 522 -3.52 6.89 11.48
C GLN A 522 -4.30 6.03 12.48
N SER A 523 -5.10 5.09 11.96
CA SER A 523 -5.99 4.23 12.76
C SER A 523 -6.03 2.79 12.19
N PRO A 524 -4.91 2.04 12.21
CA PRO A 524 -4.93 0.64 11.80
C PRO A 524 -5.67 -0.21 12.84
N MET A 525 -6.70 -0.93 12.42
CA MET A 525 -7.61 -1.67 13.30
C MET A 525 -7.60 -3.16 13.00
N LEU A 526 -7.78 -3.97 14.04
CA LEU A 526 -8.02 -5.41 13.96
C LEU A 526 -9.33 -5.73 14.67
N ILE A 527 -10.11 -6.66 14.11
CA ILE A 527 -11.39 -7.11 14.68
C ILE A 527 -11.43 -8.63 14.64
N THR A 528 -11.79 -9.26 15.76
CA THR A 528 -11.95 -10.72 15.87
C THR A 528 -13.38 -11.12 16.19
N ASP A 529 -13.76 -12.34 15.84
CA ASP A 529 -14.99 -12.99 16.32
C ASP A 529 -14.84 -13.40 17.80
N ALA A 530 -15.91 -13.99 18.35
CA ALA A 530 -15.96 -14.48 19.72
C ALA A 530 -14.98 -15.65 19.97
N GLU A 531 -14.62 -16.40 18.93
CA GLU A 531 -13.65 -17.48 18.95
C GLU A 531 -12.20 -16.97 18.84
N GLY A 532 -12.01 -15.67 18.64
CA GLY A 532 -10.73 -14.98 18.46
C GLY A 532 -10.09 -15.20 17.08
N ASN A 533 -10.84 -15.60 16.06
CA ASN A 533 -10.37 -15.54 14.69
C ASN A 533 -10.52 -14.11 14.17
N VAL A 534 -9.49 -13.62 13.47
CA VAL A 534 -9.52 -12.31 12.83
C VAL A 534 -10.64 -12.30 11.79
N ARG A 535 -11.63 -11.43 11.97
CA ARG A 535 -12.73 -11.17 11.02
C ARG A 535 -12.38 -10.07 10.03
N LEU A 536 -11.72 -9.01 10.51
CA LEU A 536 -11.33 -7.86 9.69
C LEU A 536 -9.99 -7.32 10.17
N ALA A 537 -9.05 -7.13 9.23
CA ALA A 537 -7.88 -6.30 9.41
C ALA A 537 -7.97 -5.13 8.43
N ILE A 538 -7.77 -3.90 8.90
CA ILE A 538 -7.97 -2.70 8.08
C ILE A 538 -6.94 -1.62 8.41
N ALA A 539 -6.36 -1.03 7.37
CA ALA A 539 -5.52 0.15 7.45
C ALA A 539 -5.89 1.11 6.32
N ALA A 540 -5.72 2.41 6.56
CA ALA A 540 -6.04 3.42 5.55
C ALA A 540 -4.98 4.51 5.48
N SER A 541 -5.03 5.27 4.40
CA SER A 541 -4.28 6.51 4.19
C SER A 541 -5.23 7.64 3.82
N GLY A 542 -4.84 8.88 4.12
CA GLY A 542 -5.63 10.05 3.74
C GLY A 542 -5.82 11.11 4.83
N SER A 543 -4.80 11.39 5.65
CA SER A 543 -4.85 12.47 6.66
C SER A 543 -6.05 12.26 7.64
N GLY A 544 -6.70 13.31 8.14
CA GLY A 544 -7.90 13.26 8.97
C GLY A 544 -9.05 12.44 8.39
N LYS A 545 -9.08 12.22 7.06
CA LYS A 545 -10.11 11.38 6.42
C LYS A 545 -9.87 9.87 6.60
N ILE A 546 -8.76 9.45 7.23
CA ILE A 546 -8.52 8.06 7.62
C ILE A 546 -9.63 7.53 8.54
N ILE A 547 -9.99 8.29 9.58
CA ILE A 547 -10.98 7.90 10.58
C ILE A 547 -12.34 7.59 9.93
N PRO A 548 -12.97 8.51 9.18
CA PRO A 548 -14.23 8.23 8.49
C PRO A 548 -14.15 7.07 7.50
N ALA A 549 -13.08 6.98 6.69
CA ALA A 549 -12.94 5.89 5.72
C ALA A 549 -12.88 4.51 6.39
N VAL A 550 -12.18 4.39 7.53
CA VAL A 550 -12.12 3.14 8.31
C VAL A 550 -13.49 2.81 8.91
N VAL A 551 -14.18 3.79 9.49
CA VAL A 551 -15.53 3.61 10.04
C VAL A 551 -16.52 3.14 8.98
N GLU A 552 -16.55 3.81 7.82
CA GLU A 552 -17.45 3.45 6.72
C GLU A 552 -17.22 2.01 6.24
N VAL A 553 -15.97 1.61 6.01
CA VAL A 553 -15.66 0.25 5.52
C VAL A 553 -15.98 -0.81 6.57
N ILE A 554 -15.70 -0.55 7.86
CA ILE A 554 -16.07 -1.47 8.95
C ILE A 554 -17.60 -1.65 9.00
N ALA A 555 -18.36 -0.55 8.95
CA ALA A 555 -19.83 -0.61 8.97
C ALA A 555 -20.39 -1.35 7.75
N ARG A 556 -19.83 -1.12 6.56
CA ARG A 556 -20.17 -1.81 5.29
C ARG A 556 -20.01 -3.32 5.37
N VAL A 557 -18.88 -3.77 5.90
CA VAL A 557 -18.60 -5.19 6.03
C VAL A 557 -19.42 -5.83 7.15
N LEU A 558 -19.42 -5.23 8.35
CA LEU A 558 -19.97 -5.88 9.54
C LEU A 558 -21.50 -5.77 9.65
N TRP A 559 -22.09 -4.66 9.22
CA TRP A 559 -23.50 -4.37 9.47
C TRP A 559 -24.32 -4.34 8.18
N PHE A 560 -23.82 -3.71 7.12
CA PHE A 560 -24.52 -3.69 5.83
C PHE A 560 -24.37 -5.01 5.05
N GLY A 561 -23.47 -5.90 5.47
CA GLY A 561 -23.26 -7.22 4.87
C GLY A 561 -22.64 -7.17 3.47
N GLU A 562 -21.93 -6.10 3.14
CA GLU A 562 -21.22 -5.96 1.88
C GLU A 562 -19.94 -6.81 1.87
N ASP A 563 -19.60 -7.37 0.71
CA ASP A 563 -18.28 -7.97 0.52
C ASP A 563 -17.18 -6.89 0.54
N ILE A 564 -15.94 -7.30 0.82
CA ILE A 564 -14.84 -6.34 1.02
C ILE A 564 -14.50 -5.51 -0.22
N LYS A 565 -14.76 -6.04 -1.42
CA LYS A 565 -14.54 -5.29 -2.65
C LYS A 565 -15.57 -4.17 -2.78
N THR A 566 -16.85 -4.51 -2.62
CA THR A 566 -17.95 -3.53 -2.62
C THR A 566 -17.74 -2.46 -1.54
N ALA A 567 -17.38 -2.87 -0.32
CA ALA A 567 -17.21 -1.96 0.81
C ALA A 567 -16.07 -0.94 0.59
N VAL A 568 -14.91 -1.39 0.10
CA VAL A 568 -13.75 -0.52 -0.13
C VAL A 568 -13.91 0.33 -1.39
N ASP A 569 -14.51 -0.21 -2.47
CA ASP A 569 -14.66 0.52 -3.73
C ASP A 569 -15.84 1.51 -3.69
N ALA A 570 -16.73 1.41 -2.70
CA ALA A 570 -17.84 2.33 -2.51
C ALA A 570 -17.36 3.80 -2.51
N PRO A 571 -18.15 4.73 -3.09
CA PRO A 571 -17.91 6.15 -2.91
C PRO A 571 -17.99 6.52 -1.42
N ARG A 572 -17.20 7.51 -1.00
CA ARG A 572 -17.06 7.90 0.43
C ARG A 572 -17.55 9.30 0.72
N PHE A 573 -17.91 9.51 1.98
CA PHE A 573 -18.20 10.83 2.54
C PHE A 573 -17.45 11.05 3.86
N TYR A 574 -17.23 12.31 4.21
CA TYR A 574 -16.38 12.68 5.33
C TYR A 574 -17.00 13.83 6.10
N HIS A 575 -16.96 13.73 7.42
CA HIS A 575 -17.24 14.85 8.31
C HIS A 575 -16.20 14.86 9.42
N GLN A 576 -15.50 15.98 9.60
CA GLN A 576 -14.39 16.11 10.57
C GLN A 576 -14.73 17.05 11.73
N LEU A 577 -16.02 17.36 11.89
CA LEU A 577 -16.60 18.40 12.73
C LEU A 577 -16.23 19.82 12.27
N LYS A 578 -14.96 20.06 11.95
CA LYS A 578 -14.48 21.28 11.30
C LYS A 578 -13.53 20.96 10.13
N PRO A 579 -13.69 21.62 8.96
CA PRO A 579 -14.81 22.50 8.60
C PRO A 579 -16.16 21.76 8.72
N ASP A 580 -17.23 22.49 9.01
CA ASP A 580 -18.58 21.93 9.21
C ASP A 580 -19.24 21.67 7.84
N THR A 581 -18.60 20.79 7.08
CA THR A 581 -19.04 20.36 5.76
C THR A 581 -19.06 18.86 5.67
N LEU A 582 -20.12 18.32 5.06
CA LEU A 582 -20.20 16.94 4.63
C LEU A 582 -19.56 16.84 3.24
N ASP A 583 -18.27 16.52 3.25
CA ASP A 583 -17.49 16.30 2.03
C ASP A 583 -17.89 14.96 1.41
N TYR A 584 -18.11 14.88 0.10
CA TYR A 584 -18.49 13.62 -0.56
C TYR A 584 -17.85 13.44 -1.95
N GLU A 585 -17.62 12.19 -2.35
CA GLU A 585 -17.05 11.89 -3.67
C GLU A 585 -18.07 12.07 -4.81
N PRO A 586 -17.64 12.45 -6.03
CA PRO A 586 -18.55 12.68 -7.15
C PRO A 586 -19.43 11.48 -7.50
N LYS A 587 -20.67 11.75 -7.91
CA LYS A 587 -21.69 10.77 -8.31
C LYS A 587 -22.09 9.78 -7.21
N MET A 588 -21.80 10.11 -5.95
CA MET A 588 -22.18 9.28 -4.82
C MET A 588 -23.71 9.27 -4.57
N TRP A 589 -24.36 10.43 -4.71
CA TRP A 589 -25.77 10.63 -4.36
C TRP A 589 -26.57 11.26 -5.50
N ASN A 590 -27.83 10.85 -5.62
CA ASN A 590 -28.81 11.54 -6.45
C ASN A 590 -29.26 12.86 -5.78
N GLU A 591 -29.99 13.71 -6.52
CA GLU A 591 -30.44 15.01 -5.99
C GLU A 591 -31.41 14.88 -4.82
N ARG A 592 -32.20 13.80 -4.74
CA ARG A 592 -33.14 13.59 -3.64
C ARG A 592 -32.43 13.35 -2.32
N VAL A 593 -31.40 12.49 -2.31
CA VAL A 593 -30.57 12.24 -1.12
C VAL A 593 -29.86 13.52 -0.66
N LYS A 594 -29.33 14.32 -1.60
CA LYS A 594 -28.72 15.61 -1.27
C LYS A 594 -29.70 16.56 -0.58
N GLN A 595 -30.89 16.74 -1.14
CA GLN A 595 -31.94 17.56 -0.54
C GLN A 595 -32.33 17.09 0.86
N LEU A 596 -32.39 15.76 1.08
CA LEU A 596 -32.71 15.18 2.38
C LEU A 596 -31.61 15.38 3.43
N LEU A 597 -30.35 15.45 3.02
CA LEU A 597 -29.23 15.79 3.89
C LEU A 597 -29.22 17.28 4.21
N GLU A 598 -29.47 18.14 3.23
CA GLU A 598 -29.61 19.59 3.41
C GLU A 598 -30.80 19.94 4.32
N GLN A 599 -31.93 19.23 4.19
CA GLN A 599 -33.10 19.37 5.07
C GLN A 599 -32.77 19.02 6.53
N ARG A 600 -31.78 18.15 6.75
CA ARG A 600 -31.23 17.83 8.07
C ARG A 600 -30.13 18.80 8.51
N GLY A 601 -29.83 19.84 7.73
CA GLY A 601 -28.86 20.87 8.07
C GLY A 601 -27.42 20.59 7.65
N HIS A 602 -27.15 19.54 6.86
CA HIS A 602 -25.79 19.29 6.35
C HIS A 602 -25.41 20.30 5.27
N THR A 603 -24.23 20.90 5.41
CA THR A 603 -23.61 21.68 4.32
C THR A 603 -22.81 20.74 3.42
N LEU A 604 -23.30 20.51 2.21
CA LEU A 604 -22.69 19.53 1.29
C LEU A 604 -21.53 20.14 0.49
N LYS A 605 -20.43 19.39 0.35
CA LYS A 605 -19.27 19.79 -0.45
C LYS A 605 -18.76 18.64 -1.31
N GLU A 606 -18.89 18.76 -2.63
CA GLU A 606 -18.34 17.76 -3.54
C GLU A 606 -16.82 17.85 -3.63
N ILE A 607 -16.14 16.72 -3.49
CA ILE A 607 -14.68 16.62 -3.63
C ILE A 607 -14.32 16.58 -5.12
N PRO A 608 -13.30 17.34 -5.57
CA PRO A 608 -12.85 17.31 -6.96
C PRO A 608 -12.45 15.90 -7.43
N LYS A 609 -12.92 15.52 -8.64
CA LYS A 609 -12.73 14.18 -9.25
C LYS A 609 -11.29 13.69 -9.36
N MET A 610 -10.28 14.56 -9.28
CA MET A 610 -8.86 14.21 -9.45
C MET A 610 -8.10 13.98 -8.13
N GLU A 611 -8.74 14.14 -6.98
CA GLU A 611 -8.11 13.98 -5.67
C GLU A 611 -8.58 12.70 -4.98
N PRO A 612 -7.80 11.59 -5.06
CA PRO A 612 -8.05 10.47 -4.17
C PRO A 612 -7.77 10.94 -2.74
N THR A 613 -8.85 11.09 -1.96
CA THR A 613 -8.80 11.63 -0.60
C THR A 613 -8.36 10.60 0.42
N THR A 614 -8.75 9.35 0.22
CA THR A 614 -8.36 8.23 1.09
C THR A 614 -8.12 6.97 0.29
N THR A 615 -7.35 6.04 0.86
CA THR A 615 -7.29 4.65 0.39
C THR A 615 -7.34 3.67 1.54
N VAL A 616 -8.05 2.57 1.34
CA VAL A 616 -8.21 1.51 2.33
C VAL A 616 -7.61 0.22 1.82
N CYS A 617 -6.89 -0.48 2.69
CA CYS A 617 -6.43 -1.84 2.52
C CYS A 617 -7.05 -2.70 3.62
N ALA A 618 -7.69 -3.79 3.23
CA ALA A 618 -8.40 -4.62 4.18
C ALA A 618 -8.44 -6.11 3.80
N ILE A 619 -8.43 -6.94 4.83
CA ILE A 619 -8.65 -8.40 4.78
C ILE A 619 -9.90 -8.71 5.58
N VAL A 620 -10.84 -9.42 4.98
CA VAL A 620 -12.01 -10.00 5.65
C VAL A 620 -11.90 -11.51 5.63
N ARG A 621 -12.13 -12.14 6.77
CA ARG A 621 -12.30 -13.59 6.87
C ARG A 621 -13.71 -13.89 7.34
N ASN A 622 -14.36 -14.80 6.63
CA ASN A 622 -15.61 -15.42 7.09
C ASN A 622 -15.40 -16.94 7.28
N SER A 623 -16.47 -17.67 7.59
CA SER A 623 -16.40 -19.12 7.82
C SER A 623 -15.95 -19.94 6.60
N THR A 624 -16.01 -19.36 5.40
CA THR A 624 -15.78 -20.07 4.13
C THR A 624 -14.48 -19.69 3.44
N ALA A 625 -14.02 -18.45 3.59
CA ALA A 625 -12.88 -17.94 2.84
C ALA A 625 -12.29 -16.67 3.46
N ILE A 626 -11.12 -16.32 2.96
CA ILE A 626 -10.45 -15.03 3.20
C ILE A 626 -10.52 -14.22 1.91
N TYR A 627 -10.99 -12.99 2.03
CA TYR A 627 -11.09 -12.02 0.97
C TYR A 627 -10.24 -10.81 1.32
N ALA A 628 -9.64 -10.21 0.32
CA ALA A 628 -8.80 -9.03 0.50
C ALA A 628 -9.11 -8.03 -0.62
N ASN A 629 -9.10 -6.75 -0.29
CA ASN A 629 -9.17 -5.70 -1.29
C ASN A 629 -8.19 -4.58 -0.96
N SER A 630 -7.60 -4.04 -2.02
CA SER A 630 -6.81 -2.82 -1.98
C SER A 630 -7.52 -1.78 -2.84
N ASP A 631 -7.69 -0.58 -2.31
CA ASP A 631 -8.38 0.50 -3.00
C ASP A 631 -7.76 0.86 -4.36
N TYR A 632 -8.61 0.88 -5.39
CA TYR A 632 -8.22 1.22 -6.75
C TYR A 632 -7.74 2.68 -6.91
N ARG A 633 -8.12 3.59 -6.00
CA ARG A 633 -7.82 5.03 -6.06
C ARG A 633 -6.32 5.36 -6.06
N LYS A 634 -5.49 4.57 -5.34
CA LYS A 634 -4.01 4.62 -5.44
C LYS A 634 -3.42 3.42 -6.16
N GLN A 635 -4.22 2.53 -6.74
CA GLN A 635 -3.75 1.35 -7.47
C GLN A 635 -2.89 0.42 -6.61
N GLY A 636 -3.33 0.04 -5.41
CA GLY A 636 -2.59 -0.98 -4.65
C GLY A 636 -2.79 -2.40 -5.18
N PHE A 637 -2.28 -3.41 -4.48
CA PHE A 637 -2.31 -4.81 -4.90
C PHE A 637 -2.72 -5.75 -3.77
N VAL A 638 -3.27 -6.90 -4.14
CA VAL A 638 -3.67 -7.99 -3.24
C VAL A 638 -2.92 -9.25 -3.65
N ALA A 639 -2.17 -9.83 -2.72
CA ALA A 639 -1.46 -11.08 -2.91
C ALA A 639 -1.99 -12.15 -1.95
N GLY A 640 -2.02 -13.39 -2.43
CA GLY A 640 -2.26 -14.55 -1.58
C GLY A 640 -1.54 -15.77 -2.13
N TYR A 641 -1.45 -16.81 -1.32
CA TYR A 641 -0.87 -18.10 -1.70
C TYR A 641 -1.48 -19.25 -0.93
#